data_AF-A0A5P9H2Y0-F1
#
_entry.id   AF-A0A5P9H2Y0-F1
#
_cell.length_a   1.000
_cell.length_b   1.000
_cell.length_c   1.000
_cell.angle_alpha   90.00
_cell.angle_beta   90.00
_cell.angle_gamma   90.00
#
_symmetry.space_group_name_H-M   'P 1'
#
loop_
_entity.id
_entity.type
_entity.pdbx_description
1 polymer ?
#
loop_
_entity_poly.entity_id
_entity_poly.type
_entity_poly.pdbx_seq_one_letter_code
_entity_poly.pdbx_strand_id
1 'polypeptide(L)'
;MSRNIATSLRRRRRSDPMRDFDALPQPLRNWMHQAALAWSPASCRRIWQKARAEGEAPDAILARLDRAERITLARDRLTCRTGNPET
;
A
#
# COMPACT_ATOMS: atom_id res chain seq x y z
N MET A 1 20.99 35.49 13.18
CA MET A 1 21.35 34.08 12.90
C MET A 1 20.19 33.43 12.15
N SER A 2 20.34 33.28 10.84
CA SER A 2 19.28 32.94 9.89
C SER A 2 18.95 31.45 9.91
N ARG A 3 17.67 31.07 10.02
CA ARG A 3 17.22 29.68 9.84
C ARG A 3 16.52 29.55 8.50
N ASN A 4 17.31 29.24 7.49
CA ASN A 4 16.86 28.92 6.15
C ASN A 4 16.63 27.40 6.06
N ILE A 5 15.43 26.94 6.39
CA ILE A 5 14.97 25.58 6.02
C ILE A 5 13.93 25.68 4.90
N ALA A 6 14.24 26.44 3.85
CA ALA A 6 13.46 26.44 2.62
C ALA A 6 13.73 25.15 1.84
N THR A 7 13.11 24.05 2.24
CA THR A 7 13.16 22.81 1.46
C THR A 7 12.29 22.99 0.21
N SER A 8 12.91 23.08 -0.98
CA SER A 8 12.21 23.19 -2.29
C SER A 8 11.52 21.87 -2.72
N LEU A 9 11.39 20.91 -1.79
CA LEU A 9 10.76 19.63 -2.05
C LEU A 9 9.24 19.81 -2.03
N ARG A 10 8.65 19.73 -3.22
CA ARG A 10 7.21 19.78 -3.45
C ARG A 10 6.52 18.78 -2.53
N ARG A 11 5.83 19.28 -1.50
CA ARG A 11 5.08 18.47 -0.53
C ARG A 11 4.03 17.67 -1.31
N ARG A 12 4.34 16.43 -1.68
CA ARG A 12 3.39 15.50 -2.31
C ARG A 12 2.17 15.46 -1.39
N ARG A 13 1.00 15.85 -1.88
CA ARG A 13 -0.27 15.65 -1.16
C ARG A 13 -0.32 14.17 -0.79
N ARG A 14 -0.11 13.85 0.49
CA ARG A 14 -0.44 12.55 1.04
C ARG A 14 -1.94 12.42 0.81
N SER A 15 -2.34 11.59 -0.14
CA SER A 15 -3.73 11.14 -0.19
C SER A 15 -3.98 10.49 1.17
N ASP A 16 -4.91 11.03 1.96
CA ASP A 16 -5.13 10.62 3.34
C ASP A 16 -5.30 9.10 3.40
N PRO A 17 -4.32 8.35 3.95
CA PRO A 17 -4.32 6.90 3.87
C PRO A 17 -5.55 6.30 4.56
N MET A 18 -6.07 6.96 5.61
CA MET A 18 -7.35 6.58 6.23
C MET A 18 -8.53 6.74 5.28
N ARG A 19 -8.65 7.85 4.54
CA ARG A 19 -9.77 8.02 3.59
C ARG A 19 -9.71 7.03 2.44
N ASP A 20 -8.50 6.72 1.97
CA ASP A 20 -8.34 5.71 0.93
C ASP A 20 -8.73 4.32 1.45
N PHE A 21 -8.40 4.01 2.71
CA PHE A 21 -8.81 2.78 3.39
C PHE A 21 -10.33 2.71 3.67
N ASP A 22 -10.98 3.82 4.04
CA ASP A 22 -12.44 3.93 4.18
C ASP A 22 -13.20 3.85 2.86
N ALA A 23 -12.57 4.23 1.76
CA ALA A 23 -13.15 4.07 0.43
C ALA A 23 -13.04 2.64 -0.13
N LEU A 24 -12.45 1.68 0.62
CA LEU A 24 -12.27 0.31 0.14
C LEU A 24 -13.51 -0.56 0.36
N PRO A 25 -13.80 -1.48 -0.56
CA PRO A 25 -14.87 -2.43 -0.39
C PRO A 25 -14.58 -3.41 0.74
N GLN A 26 -15.64 -3.84 1.44
CA GLN A 26 -15.61 -4.76 2.58
C GLN A 26 -14.76 -6.04 2.37
N PRO A 27 -14.84 -6.76 1.23
CA PRO A 27 -13.97 -7.93 0.99
C PRO A 27 -12.49 -7.57 0.95
N LEU A 28 -12.14 -6.41 0.41
CA LEU A 28 -10.75 -5.96 0.35
C LEU A 28 -10.22 -5.57 1.74
N ARG A 29 -11.07 -4.95 2.56
CA ARG A 29 -10.75 -4.67 3.97
C ARG A 29 -10.50 -5.95 4.75
N ASN A 30 -11.38 -6.95 4.60
CA ASN A 30 -11.25 -8.23 5.29
C ASN A 30 -9.98 -8.98 4.88
N TRP A 31 -9.59 -8.90 3.61
CA TRP A 31 -8.30 -9.40 3.14
C TRP A 31 -7.14 -8.64 3.79
N MET A 32 -7.22 -7.31 3.87
CA MET A 32 -6.16 -6.50 4.50
C MET A 32 -5.99 -6.78 5.99
N HIS A 33 -7.06 -7.16 6.69
CA HIS A 33 -6.99 -7.60 8.10
C HIS A 33 -6.29 -8.95 8.27
N GLN A 34 -6.29 -9.80 7.24
CA GLN A 34 -5.64 -11.12 7.24
C GLN A 34 -4.23 -11.09 6.63
N ALA A 35 -3.91 -10.06 5.85
CA ALA A 35 -2.62 -9.86 5.22
C ALA A 35 -1.50 -9.74 6.27
N ALA A 36 -0.39 -10.42 6.04
CA ALA A 36 0.74 -10.45 6.97
C ALA A 36 1.63 -9.20 6.85
N LEU A 37 1.53 -8.47 5.74
CA LEU A 37 2.34 -7.28 5.45
C LEU A 37 1.56 -5.98 5.67
N ALA A 38 2.28 -4.93 6.06
CA ALA A 38 1.77 -3.57 6.13
C ALA A 38 1.60 -2.97 4.71
N TRP A 39 0.67 -3.53 3.93
CA TRP A 39 0.33 -3.03 2.61
C TRP A 39 -0.26 -1.62 2.70
N SER A 40 0.16 -0.75 1.77
CA SER A 40 -0.42 0.59 1.65
C SER A 40 -1.79 0.52 0.95
N PRO A 41 -2.84 1.19 1.47
CA PRO A 41 -4.21 1.09 0.95
C PRO A 41 -4.31 1.48 -0.53
N ALA A 42 -3.52 2.46 -0.96
CA ALA A 42 -3.49 2.93 -2.35
C ALA A 42 -3.06 1.83 -3.35
N SER A 43 -2.12 0.96 -2.97
CA SER A 43 -1.66 -0.16 -3.80
C SER A 43 -2.76 -1.22 -3.95
N CYS A 44 -3.38 -1.61 -2.84
CA CYS A 44 -4.49 -2.55 -2.82
C CYS A 44 -5.66 -2.01 -3.66
N ARG A 45 -6.01 -0.74 -3.49
CA ARG A 45 -7.06 -0.06 -4.25
C ARG A 45 -6.77 -0.04 -5.75
N ARG A 46 -5.51 0.19 -6.15
CA ARG A 46 -5.11 0.21 -7.56
C ARG A 46 -5.22 -1.17 -8.21
N ILE A 47 -4.81 -2.23 -7.52
CA ILE A 47 -4.95 -3.61 -8.01
C ILE A 47 -6.44 -3.98 -8.11
N TRP A 48 -7.22 -3.63 -7.10
CA TRP A 48 -8.66 -3.89 -7.07
C TRP A 48 -9.40 -3.19 -8.21
N GLN A 49 -9.16 -1.88 -8.42
CA GLN A 49 -9.78 -1.14 -9.51
C GLN A 49 -9.41 -1.71 -10.88
N LYS A 50 -8.14 -2.09 -11.08
CA LYS A 50 -7.68 -2.69 -12.32
C LYS A 50 -8.41 -4.00 -12.61
N ALA A 51 -8.46 -4.90 -11.63
CA ALA A 51 -9.09 -6.20 -11.81
C ALA A 51 -10.63 -6.09 -11.94
N ARG A 52 -11.25 -5.12 -11.26
CA ARG A 52 -12.68 -4.79 -11.48
C ARG A 52 -12.93 -4.27 -12.89
N ALA A 53 -12.02 -3.47 -13.44
CA ALA A 53 -12.12 -3.00 -14.83
C ALA A 53 -11.92 -4.15 -15.84
N GLU A 54 -11.14 -5.18 -15.49
CA GLU A 54 -10.99 -6.42 -16.25
C GLU A 54 -12.22 -7.34 -16.12
N GLY A 55 -13.18 -7.04 -15.24
CA GLY A 55 -14.39 -7.85 -15.02
C GLY A 55 -14.19 -9.07 -14.11
N GLU A 56 -13.07 -9.12 -13.39
CA GLU A 56 -12.73 -10.25 -12.53
C GLU A 56 -13.68 -10.36 -11.32
N ALA A 57 -14.00 -11.61 -10.96
CA ALA A 57 -14.71 -11.90 -9.74
C ALA A 57 -13.88 -11.48 -8.52
N PRO A 58 -14.50 -10.98 -7.43
CA PRO A 58 -13.78 -10.48 -6.26
C PRO A 58 -12.79 -11.52 -5.69
N ASP A 59 -13.12 -12.80 -5.74
CA ASP A 59 -12.23 -13.89 -5.31
C ASP A 59 -10.93 -13.97 -6.12
N ALA A 60 -11.02 -13.85 -7.45
CA ALA A 60 -9.85 -13.82 -8.33
C ALA A 60 -8.95 -12.59 -8.07
N ILE A 61 -9.57 -11.45 -7.71
CA ILE A 61 -8.84 -10.23 -7.32
C ILE A 61 -8.05 -10.49 -6.02
N LEU A 62 -8.67 -11.14 -5.03
CA LEU A 62 -8.00 -11.51 -3.77
C LEU A 62 -6.86 -12.49 -4.00
N ALA A 63 -7.04 -13.50 -4.86
CA ALA A 63 -5.97 -14.44 -5.23
C ALA A 63 -4.79 -13.72 -5.92
N ARG A 64 -5.08 -12.69 -6.73
CA ARG A 64 -4.05 -11.86 -7.37
C ARG A 64 -3.30 -11.00 -6.35
N LEU A 65 -4.01 -10.46 -5.35
CA LEU A 65 -3.42 -9.71 -4.24
C LEU A 65 -2.52 -10.61 -3.38
N ASP A 66 -2.96 -11.83 -3.05
CA ASP A 66 -2.18 -12.83 -2.31
C ASP A 66 -0.89 -13.24 -3.07
N ARG A 67 -0.97 -13.43 -4.40
CA ARG A 67 0.25 -13.65 -5.22
C ARG A 67 1.19 -12.45 -5.18
N ALA A 68 0.65 -11.23 -5.29
CA ALA A 68 1.44 -10.01 -5.15
C ALA A 68 2.05 -9.90 -3.74
N GLU A 69 1.34 -10.33 -2.70
CA GLU A 69 1.84 -10.46 -1.34
C GLU A 69 3.05 -11.36 -1.25
N ARG A 70 2.97 -12.59 -1.75
CA ARG A 70 4.12 -13.51 -1.72
C ARG A 70 5.34 -12.96 -2.46
N ILE A 71 5.13 -12.32 -3.62
CA ILE A 71 6.21 -11.71 -4.41
C ILE A 71 6.82 -10.51 -3.67
N THR A 72 5.99 -9.65 -3.08
CA THR A 72 6.45 -8.50 -2.31
C THR A 72 7.13 -8.95 -1.03
N LEU A 73 6.63 -9.98 -0.33
CA LEU A 73 7.27 -10.53 0.87
C LEU A 73 8.66 -11.11 0.57
N ALA A 74 8.82 -11.76 -0.58
CA ALA A 74 10.13 -12.21 -1.05
C ALA A 74 11.08 -11.04 -1.36
N ARG A 75 10.54 -9.90 -1.83
CA ARG A 75 11.31 -8.68 -2.11
C ARG A 75 11.55 -7.81 -0.88
N ASP A 76 10.61 -7.76 0.05
CA ASP A 76 10.66 -6.93 1.25
C ASP A 76 11.72 -7.44 2.22
N ARG A 77 11.88 -8.77 2.29
CA ARG A 77 13.04 -9.43 2.88
C ARG A 77 14.39 -8.89 2.37
N LEU A 78 14.43 -8.28 1.18
CA LEU A 78 15.63 -7.65 0.61
C LEU A 78 15.68 -6.13 0.88
N THR A 79 14.55 -5.46 1.10
CA THR A 79 14.49 -4.00 1.31
C THR A 79 14.55 -3.58 2.78
N CYS A 80 14.28 -4.48 3.73
CA CYS A 80 14.38 -4.20 5.18
C CYS A 80 15.82 -4.02 5.71
N ARG A 81 16.82 -3.80 4.85
CA ARG A 81 18.21 -3.47 5.23
C ARG A 81 18.38 -2.00 5.63
N THR A 82 17.42 -1.10 5.34
CA THR A 82 17.65 0.34 5.49
C THR A 82 16.56 1.03 6.29
N GLY A 83 16.79 1.12 7.61
CA GLY A 83 16.07 1.94 8.57
C GLY A 83 16.92 2.07 9.84
N ASN A 84 17.66 3.16 9.93
CA ASN A 84 18.64 3.58 10.93
C ASN A 84 18.29 3.25 12.41
N PRO A 85 19.24 2.79 13.25
CA PRO A 85 19.09 2.83 14.71
C PRO A 85 19.47 4.23 15.19
N GLU A 86 18.58 4.92 15.88
CA GLU A 86 18.93 6.15 16.59
C GLU A 86 18.45 6.08 18.04
N THR A 87 19.45 6.26 18.91
CA THR A 87 19.56 6.08 20.36
C THR A 87 18.57 6.89 21.18
#